data_AF-A0A369ULA8-F1
#
_entry.id   AF-A0A369ULA8-F1
#
_cell.length_a   1.000
_cell.length_b   1.000
_cell.length_c   1.000
_cell.angle_alpha   90.00
_cell.angle_beta   90.00
_cell.angle_gamma   90.00
#
_symmetry.space_group_name_H-M   'P 1'
#
loop_
_entity.id
_entity.type
_entity.pdbx_description
1 polymer ?
#
loop_
_entity_poly.entity_id
_entity_poly.type
_entity_poly.pdbx_seq_one_letter_code
_entity_poly.pdbx_strand_id
1 'polypeptide(L)'
;MRVRWQPKTLIFAFSGLWLFLSGATSLWGATASILRLNENQILYLFSTSAQVLAGVYGLTLTGFVFFRNELSREEFEDETLADAVESLKRRYFTMLVFITVFVLLTFALSNLAMAKESGGHSLITTLLINSGQSAFGTSLLAISYFIFDVISPKRIELASRALQEKVDPTHGAPTKGNLEDFLRNYNQIEMLLSEYGSSSSITSSLYSSRPVRRTSNVRLAEILMRNERISQLLFSKLRDLITLRNSIIHGADPVVSSEIVAASQQVLSELGVALRVEP
;
A
#
# COMPACT_ATOMS: atom_id res chain seq x y z
N MET A 1 5.71 18.83 1.89
CA MET A 1 5.70 17.40 2.30
C MET A 1 4.27 16.95 2.48
N ARG A 2 3.73 16.08 1.62
CA ARG A 2 2.44 15.42 1.88
C ARG A 2 2.73 14.17 2.71
N VAL A 3 2.48 14.24 4.03
CA VAL A 3 2.52 13.06 4.91
C VAL A 3 1.55 12.04 4.33
N ARG A 4 2.06 10.89 3.90
CA ARG A 4 1.24 9.86 3.24
C ARG A 4 0.71 8.92 4.32
N TRP A 5 -0.56 9.11 4.67
CA TRP A 5 -1.19 8.37 5.77
C TRP A 5 -1.18 6.87 5.44
N GLN A 6 -0.84 6.05 6.42
CA GLN A 6 -0.93 4.60 6.29
C GLN A 6 -2.40 4.18 6.17
N PRO A 7 -2.72 3.05 5.51
CA PRO A 7 -4.09 2.56 5.39
C PRO A 7 -4.83 2.51 6.72
N LYS A 8 -4.17 2.05 7.79
CA LYS A 8 -4.76 1.97 9.13
C LYS A 8 -5.21 3.35 9.65
N THR A 9 -4.39 4.37 9.46
CA THR A 9 -4.68 5.74 9.90
C THR A 9 -5.85 6.32 9.11
N LEU A 10 -5.93 6.05 7.80
CA LEU A 10 -7.05 6.48 6.96
C LEU A 10 -8.36 5.78 7.36
N ILE A 11 -8.31 4.46 7.55
CA ILE A 11 -9.45 3.67 8.01
C ILE A 11 -9.97 4.23 9.35
N PHE A 12 -9.08 4.48 10.30
CA PHE A 12 -9.43 5.08 11.58
C PHE A 12 -10.01 6.48 11.42
N ALA A 13 -9.41 7.33 10.59
CA ALA A 13 -9.88 8.70 10.35
C ALA A 13 -11.28 8.73 9.73
N PHE A 14 -11.55 7.94 8.68
CA PHE A 14 -12.87 7.89 8.05
C PHE A 14 -13.91 7.24 8.96
N SER A 15 -13.56 6.19 9.70
CA SER A 15 -14.47 5.57 10.65
C SER A 15 -14.81 6.52 11.80
N GLY A 16 -13.82 7.25 12.32
CA GLY A 16 -14.00 8.28 13.33
C GLY A 16 -14.83 9.46 12.82
N LEU A 17 -14.60 9.91 11.59
CA LEU A 17 -15.39 10.96 10.95
C LEU A 17 -16.86 10.54 10.83
N TRP A 18 -17.14 9.31 10.40
CA TRP A 18 -18.50 8.80 10.32
C TRP A 18 -19.18 8.77 11.69
N LEU A 19 -18.51 8.22 12.71
CA LEU A 19 -19.05 8.16 14.08
C LEU A 19 -19.31 9.56 14.65
N PHE A 20 -18.39 10.49 14.42
CA PHE A 20 -18.54 11.89 14.84
C PHE A 20 -19.73 12.56 14.15
N LEU A 21 -19.81 12.49 12.83
CA LEU A 21 -20.92 13.07 12.06
C LEU A 21 -22.25 12.45 12.45
N SER A 22 -22.30 11.11 12.54
CA SER A 22 -23.50 10.36 12.93
C SER A 22 -23.97 10.75 14.33
N GLY A 23 -23.06 10.82 15.31
CA GLY A 23 -23.38 11.22 16.69
C GLY A 23 -23.84 12.68 16.79
N ALA A 24 -23.09 13.60 16.18
CA ALA A 24 -23.39 15.03 16.22
C ALA A 24 -24.74 15.35 15.56
N THR A 25 -24.98 14.81 14.36
CA THR A 25 -26.25 15.03 13.63
C THR A 25 -27.43 14.37 14.32
N SER A 26 -27.23 13.20 14.94
CA SER A 26 -28.26 12.52 15.73
C SER A 26 -28.63 13.27 17.02
N LEU A 27 -27.64 13.75 17.77
CA LEU A 27 -27.86 14.55 18.99
C LEU A 27 -28.59 15.85 18.67
N TRP A 28 -28.18 16.52 17.58
CA TRP A 28 -28.92 17.69 17.11
C TRP A 28 -30.33 17.34 16.66
N GLY A 29 -30.50 16.29 15.85
CA GLY A 29 -31.82 15.86 15.38
C GLY A 29 -32.80 15.50 16.49
N ALA A 30 -32.30 15.04 17.64
CA ALA A 30 -33.11 14.75 18.83
C ALA A 30 -33.55 16.02 19.60
N THR A 31 -32.78 17.11 19.52
CA THR A 31 -33.06 18.37 20.24
C THR A 31 -33.78 19.40 19.38
N ALA A 32 -33.44 19.50 18.09
CA ALA A 32 -34.06 20.40 17.12
C ALA A 32 -33.96 19.82 15.70
N SER A 33 -35.11 19.69 15.03
CA SER A 33 -35.15 19.28 13.62
C SER A 33 -34.93 20.49 12.71
N ILE A 34 -33.75 20.60 12.09
CA ILE A 34 -33.45 21.63 11.08
C ILE A 34 -34.23 21.35 9.78
N LEU A 35 -34.30 20.07 9.40
CA LEU A 35 -35.00 19.59 8.21
C LEU A 35 -36.03 18.56 8.64
N ARG A 36 -37.31 18.83 8.34
CA ARG A 36 -38.40 17.86 8.48
C ARG A 36 -38.69 17.29 7.10
N LEU A 37 -38.35 16.01 6.93
CA LEU A 37 -38.61 15.28 5.70
C LEU A 37 -39.89 14.47 5.87
N ASN A 38 -40.68 14.37 4.81
CA ASN A 38 -41.79 13.41 4.74
C ASN A 38 -41.28 12.03 4.28
N GLU A 39 -42.15 11.02 4.39
CA GLU A 39 -41.83 9.64 4.04
C GLU A 39 -41.30 9.50 2.60
N ASN A 40 -41.97 10.12 1.62
CA ASN A 40 -41.55 10.09 0.22
C ASN A 40 -40.14 10.68 0.04
N GLN A 41 -39.85 11.80 0.69
CA GLN A 41 -38.53 12.44 0.63
C GLN A 41 -37.44 11.55 1.24
N ILE A 42 -37.73 10.83 2.32
CA ILE A 42 -36.80 9.87 2.94
C ILE A 42 -36.52 8.71 1.98
N LEU A 43 -37.55 8.14 1.37
CA LEU A 43 -37.42 7.08 0.36
C LEU A 43 -36.60 7.55 -0.85
N TYR A 44 -36.88 8.74 -1.39
CA TYR A 44 -36.11 9.30 -2.49
C TYR A 44 -34.65 9.55 -2.09
N LEU A 45 -34.41 10.14 -0.92
CA LEU A 45 -33.06 10.46 -0.44
C LEU A 45 -32.19 9.20 -0.35
N PHE A 46 -32.69 8.14 0.29
CA PHE A 46 -31.92 6.90 0.43
C PHE A 46 -31.79 6.14 -0.89
N SER A 47 -32.80 6.18 -1.76
CA SER A 47 -32.75 5.54 -3.09
C SER A 47 -31.70 6.22 -3.98
N THR A 48 -31.70 7.55 -4.05
CA THR A 48 -30.71 8.31 -4.82
C THR A 48 -29.30 8.15 -4.24
N SER A 49 -29.16 8.16 -2.90
CA SER A 49 -27.86 7.92 -2.24
C SER A 49 -27.28 6.55 -2.63
N ALA A 50 -28.11 5.50 -2.59
CA ALA A 50 -27.76 4.15 -2.98
C ALA A 50 -27.31 4.06 -4.46
N GLN A 51 -28.06 4.69 -5.38
CA GLN A 51 -27.73 4.70 -6.81
C GLN A 51 -26.42 5.43 -7.10
N VAL A 52 -26.22 6.62 -6.53
CA VAL A 52 -24.98 7.39 -6.68
C VAL A 52 -23.79 6.59 -6.15
N LEU A 53 -23.93 5.99 -4.96
CA LEU A 53 -22.86 5.22 -4.35
C LEU A 53 -22.53 3.95 -5.16
N ALA A 54 -23.53 3.24 -5.68
CA ALA A 54 -23.33 2.10 -6.58
C ALA A 54 -22.55 2.51 -7.84
N GLY A 55 -22.96 3.60 -8.50
CA GLY A 55 -22.33 4.07 -9.74
C GLY A 55 -20.88 4.47 -9.53
N VAL A 56 -20.62 5.32 -8.53
CA VAL A 56 -19.26 5.79 -8.23
C VAL A 56 -18.36 4.64 -7.76
N TYR A 57 -18.88 3.71 -6.95
CA TYR A 57 -18.13 2.52 -6.53
C TYR A 57 -17.79 1.60 -7.71
N GLY A 58 -18.74 1.36 -8.63
CA GLY A 58 -18.49 0.53 -9.82
C GLY A 58 -17.38 1.09 -10.73
N LEU A 59 -17.39 2.41 -10.95
CA LEU A 59 -16.32 3.10 -11.68
C LEU A 59 -14.98 3.01 -10.93
N THR A 60 -14.99 3.16 -9.62
CA THR A 60 -13.79 3.06 -8.77
C THR A 60 -13.16 1.68 -8.83
N LEU A 61 -13.98 0.62 -8.75
CA LEU A 61 -13.52 -0.76 -8.86
C LEU A 61 -12.91 -1.04 -10.23
N THR A 62 -13.58 -0.59 -11.29
CA THR A 62 -13.09 -0.73 -12.67
C THR A 62 -11.74 0.00 -12.84
N GLY A 63 -11.65 1.25 -12.38
CA GLY A 63 -10.41 2.03 -12.43
C GLY A 63 -9.27 1.37 -11.64
N PHE A 64 -9.56 0.79 -10.48
CA PHE A 64 -8.56 0.05 -9.71
C PHE A 64 -8.02 -1.17 -10.44
N VAL A 65 -8.86 -1.94 -11.14
CA VAL A 65 -8.41 -3.11 -11.92
C VAL A 65 -7.44 -2.68 -13.02
N PHE A 66 -7.78 -1.63 -13.78
CA PHE A 66 -6.87 -1.09 -14.80
C PHE A 66 -5.56 -0.59 -14.20
N PHE A 67 -5.65 0.17 -13.11
CA PHE A 67 -4.49 0.71 -12.43
C PHE A 67 -3.56 -0.39 -11.88
N ARG A 68 -4.12 -1.47 -11.31
CA ARG A 68 -3.33 -2.61 -10.84
C ARG A 68 -2.59 -3.30 -11.97
N ASN A 69 -3.22 -3.43 -13.13
CA ASN A 69 -2.58 -4.01 -14.31
C ASN A 69 -1.46 -3.11 -14.83
N GLU A 70 -1.68 -1.79 -14.85
CA GLU A 70 -0.66 -0.80 -15.23
C GLU A 70 0.56 -0.87 -14.30
N LEU A 71 0.35 -0.87 -12.99
CA LEU A 71 1.44 -1.07 -12.02
C LEU A 71 2.20 -2.38 -12.24
N SER A 72 1.49 -3.46 -12.59
CA SER A 72 2.13 -4.75 -12.88
C SER A 72 2.92 -4.74 -14.17
N ARG A 73 2.56 -3.88 -15.13
CA ARG A 73 3.35 -3.65 -16.34
C ARG A 73 4.60 -2.83 -16.04
N GLU A 74 4.48 -1.76 -15.25
CA GLU A 74 5.64 -0.96 -14.81
C GLU A 74 6.67 -1.82 -14.05
N GLU A 75 6.22 -2.73 -13.17
CA GLU A 75 7.07 -3.72 -12.49
C GLU A 75 7.73 -4.71 -13.48
N PHE A 76 7.03 -5.08 -14.55
CA PHE A 76 7.58 -5.98 -15.54
C PHE A 76 8.64 -5.31 -16.42
N GLU A 77 8.48 -4.01 -16.68
CA GLU A 77 9.44 -3.19 -17.44
C GLU A 77 10.68 -2.83 -16.61
N ASP A 78 10.52 -2.60 -15.31
CA ASP A 78 11.61 -2.33 -14.37
C ASP A 78 11.46 -3.15 -13.07
N GLU A 79 12.24 -4.24 -12.98
CA GLU A 79 12.24 -5.15 -11.82
C GLU A 79 12.69 -4.46 -10.52
N THR A 80 13.44 -3.36 -10.60
CA THR A 80 13.86 -2.63 -9.39
C THR A 80 12.68 -1.90 -8.72
N LEU A 81 11.56 -1.74 -9.42
CA LEU A 81 10.33 -1.19 -8.87
C LEU A 81 9.47 -2.20 -8.12
N ALA A 82 9.80 -3.50 -8.15
CA ALA A 82 8.93 -4.57 -7.65
C ALA A 82 8.46 -4.34 -6.21
N ASP A 83 9.36 -4.02 -5.28
CA ASP A 83 8.99 -3.78 -3.87
C ASP A 83 8.08 -2.56 -3.71
N ALA A 84 8.38 -1.46 -4.43
CA ALA A 84 7.59 -0.25 -4.39
C ALA A 84 6.18 -0.49 -4.95
N VAL A 85 6.09 -1.16 -6.11
CA VAL A 85 4.85 -1.52 -6.78
C VAL A 85 4.00 -2.47 -5.93
N GLU A 86 4.60 -3.51 -5.35
CA GLU A 86 3.89 -4.45 -4.49
C GLU A 86 3.34 -3.76 -3.23
N SER A 87 4.11 -2.84 -2.65
CA SER A 87 3.64 -2.02 -1.52
C SER A 87 2.43 -1.15 -1.89
N LEU A 88 2.42 -0.55 -3.09
CA LEU A 88 1.31 0.24 -3.63
C LEU A 88 0.07 -0.63 -3.86
N LYS A 89 0.23 -1.78 -4.53
CA LYS A 89 -0.85 -2.75 -4.78
C LYS A 89 -1.52 -3.16 -3.48
N ARG A 90 -0.74 -3.55 -2.47
CA ARG A 90 -1.26 -3.96 -1.15
C ARG A 90 -1.98 -2.84 -0.41
N ARG A 91 -1.41 -1.63 -0.42
CA ARG A 91 -2.01 -0.43 0.18
C ARG A 91 -3.38 -0.14 -0.44
N TYR A 92 -3.45 -0.04 -1.76
CA TYR A 92 -4.69 0.32 -2.45
C TYR A 92 -5.73 -0.79 -2.37
N PHE A 93 -5.32 -2.06 -2.42
CA PHE A 93 -6.23 -3.17 -2.18
C PHE A 93 -6.85 -3.09 -0.79
N THR A 94 -6.06 -2.80 0.25
CA THR A 94 -6.57 -2.63 1.62
C THR A 94 -7.58 -1.48 1.73
N MET A 95 -7.28 -0.34 1.10
CA MET A 95 -8.21 0.80 1.05
C MET A 95 -9.50 0.46 0.29
N LEU A 96 -9.40 -0.25 -0.83
CA LEU A 96 -10.55 -0.68 -1.61
C LEU A 96 -11.45 -1.61 -0.80
N VAL A 97 -10.89 -2.61 -0.10
CA VAL A 97 -11.65 -3.52 0.77
C VAL A 97 -12.39 -2.74 1.86
N PHE A 98 -11.74 -1.76 2.48
CA PHE A 98 -12.41 -0.88 3.45
C PHE A 98 -13.58 -0.13 2.82
N ILE A 99 -13.37 0.51 1.66
CA ILE A 99 -14.43 1.21 0.93
C ILE A 99 -15.58 0.26 0.60
N THR A 100 -15.31 -0.94 0.11
CA THR A 100 -16.32 -1.95 -0.20
C THR A 100 -17.17 -2.28 1.03
N VAL A 101 -16.54 -2.59 2.17
CA VAL A 101 -17.26 -2.90 3.41
C VAL A 101 -18.09 -1.70 3.87
N PHE A 102 -17.54 -0.50 3.79
CA PHE A 102 -18.21 0.72 4.22
C PHE A 102 -19.39 1.11 3.32
N VAL A 103 -19.27 0.90 2.01
CA VAL A 103 -20.36 1.03 1.04
C VAL A 103 -21.48 0.03 1.34
N LEU A 104 -21.15 -1.25 1.57
CA LEU A 104 -22.14 -2.26 1.95
C LEU A 104 -22.85 -1.93 3.26
N LEU A 105 -22.12 -1.42 4.26
CA LEU A 105 -22.70 -0.91 5.49
C LEU A 105 -23.67 0.25 5.22
N THR A 106 -23.29 1.18 4.35
CA THR A 106 -24.16 2.30 3.96
C THR A 106 -25.43 1.82 3.27
N PHE A 107 -25.35 0.81 2.40
CA PHE A 107 -26.52 0.16 1.81
C PHE A 107 -27.42 -0.49 2.86
N ALA A 108 -26.85 -1.20 3.83
CA ALA A 108 -27.60 -1.83 4.91
C ALA A 108 -28.33 -0.79 5.77
N LEU A 109 -27.64 0.30 6.14
CA LEU A 109 -28.24 1.42 6.88
C LEU A 109 -29.34 2.10 6.08
N SER A 110 -29.15 2.27 4.77
CA SER A 110 -30.16 2.88 3.88
C SER A 110 -31.43 2.05 3.83
N ASN A 111 -31.31 0.73 3.63
CA ASN A 111 -32.45 -0.18 3.63
C ASN A 111 -33.15 -0.23 5.00
N LEU A 112 -32.38 -0.22 6.09
CA LEU A 112 -32.95 -0.23 7.44
C LEU A 112 -33.69 1.07 7.77
N ALA A 113 -33.17 2.22 7.34
CA ALA A 113 -33.83 3.52 7.48
C ALA A 113 -35.16 3.55 6.71
N MET A 114 -35.18 3.08 5.45
CA MET A 114 -36.40 2.95 4.66
C MET A 114 -37.42 2.01 5.33
N ALA A 115 -36.98 0.84 5.80
CA ALA A 115 -37.87 -0.14 6.42
C ALA A 115 -38.51 0.40 7.71
N LYS A 116 -37.75 1.14 8.53
CA LYS A 116 -38.24 1.67 9.81
C LYS A 116 -39.11 2.92 9.68
N GLU A 117 -38.96 3.72 8.63
CA GLU A 117 -39.83 4.89 8.42
C GLU A 117 -41.31 4.48 8.30
N SER A 118 -41.61 3.32 7.71
CA SER A 118 -42.97 2.79 7.61
C SER A 118 -43.69 2.58 8.94
N GLY A 119 -42.96 2.52 10.07
CA GLY A 119 -43.48 2.30 11.42
C GLY A 119 -43.69 3.56 12.26
N GLY A 120 -43.42 4.75 11.71
CA GLY A 120 -43.60 6.06 12.38
C GLY A 120 -42.31 6.70 12.94
N HIS A 121 -42.46 7.92 13.45
CA HIS A 121 -41.35 8.72 13.98
C HIS A 121 -40.91 8.23 15.37
N SER A 122 -39.71 7.66 15.44
CA SER A 122 -39.06 7.24 16.68
C SER A 122 -37.63 7.77 16.75
N LEU A 123 -37.07 7.84 17.96
CA LEU A 123 -35.64 8.19 18.14
C LEU A 123 -34.73 7.26 17.31
N ILE A 124 -35.09 5.98 17.19
CA ILE A 124 -34.35 5.00 16.38
C ILE A 124 -34.36 5.41 14.89
N THR A 125 -35.50 5.90 14.39
CA THR A 125 -35.63 6.40 13.02
C THR A 125 -34.71 7.60 12.80
N THR A 126 -34.67 8.56 13.73
CA THR A 126 -33.74 9.70 13.68
C THR A 126 -32.27 9.26 13.68
N LEU A 127 -31.90 8.28 14.52
CA LEU A 127 -30.54 7.74 14.56
C LEU A 127 -30.15 7.06 13.23
N LEU A 128 -31.04 6.23 12.68
CA LEU A 128 -30.80 5.50 11.44
C LEU A 128 -30.66 6.45 10.25
N ILE A 129 -31.53 7.46 10.14
CA ILE A 129 -31.49 8.41 9.04
C ILE A 129 -30.17 9.19 9.06
N ASN A 130 -29.82 9.78 10.21
CA ASN A 130 -28.61 10.58 10.36
C ASN A 130 -27.33 9.74 10.19
N SER A 131 -27.31 8.52 10.75
CA SER A 131 -26.19 7.60 10.60
C SER A 131 -26.00 7.15 9.15
N GLY A 132 -27.09 6.83 8.44
CA GLY A 132 -27.05 6.44 7.03
C GLY A 132 -26.59 7.56 6.11
N GLN A 133 -27.08 8.78 6.31
CA GLN A 133 -26.64 9.95 5.51
C GLN A 133 -25.19 10.35 5.83
N SER A 134 -24.77 10.24 7.09
CA SER A 134 -23.36 10.44 7.47
C SER A 134 -22.45 9.38 6.85
N ALA A 135 -22.89 8.11 6.79
CA ALA A 135 -22.17 7.02 6.14
C ALA A 135 -22.03 7.26 4.62
N PHE A 136 -23.11 7.73 3.97
CA PHE A 136 -23.09 8.11 2.56
C PHE A 136 -22.06 9.21 2.27
N GLY A 137 -22.12 10.34 3.00
CA GLY A 137 -21.17 11.44 2.82
C GLY A 137 -19.72 11.01 3.07
N THR A 138 -19.49 10.23 4.13
CA THR A 138 -18.16 9.70 4.45
C THR A 138 -17.66 8.74 3.38
N SER A 139 -18.55 7.91 2.81
CA SER A 139 -18.20 6.97 1.73
C SER A 139 -17.76 7.72 0.46
N LEU A 140 -18.47 8.78 0.08
CA LEU A 140 -18.08 9.63 -1.04
C LEU A 140 -16.71 10.26 -0.82
N LEU A 141 -16.44 10.81 0.37
CA LEU A 141 -15.13 11.38 0.70
C LEU A 141 -14.02 10.33 0.66
N ALA A 142 -14.26 9.12 1.18
CA ALA A 142 -13.30 8.02 1.14
C ALA A 142 -12.98 7.58 -0.30
N ILE A 143 -14.01 7.47 -1.15
CA ILE A 143 -13.84 7.15 -2.57
C ILE A 143 -13.08 8.28 -3.29
N SER A 144 -13.46 9.54 -3.09
CA SER A 144 -12.75 10.68 -3.70
C SER A 144 -11.28 10.71 -3.28
N TYR A 145 -10.99 10.51 -1.99
CA TYR A 145 -9.61 10.42 -1.51
C TYR A 145 -8.84 9.28 -2.20
N PHE A 146 -9.45 8.10 -2.30
CA PHE A 146 -8.85 6.95 -2.96
C PHE A 146 -8.52 7.25 -4.43
N ILE A 147 -9.45 7.85 -5.17
CA ILE A 147 -9.23 8.26 -6.56
C ILE A 147 -8.04 9.20 -6.65
N PHE A 148 -7.98 10.25 -5.82
CA PHE A 148 -6.88 11.22 -5.83
C PHE A 148 -5.53 10.59 -5.44
N ASP A 149 -5.50 9.65 -4.49
CA ASP A 149 -4.26 8.95 -4.09
C ASP A 149 -3.78 8.01 -5.21
N VAL A 150 -4.69 7.30 -5.88
CA VAL A 150 -4.35 6.39 -7.00
C VAL A 150 -3.80 7.15 -8.20
N ILE A 151 -4.38 8.28 -8.57
CA ILE A 151 -3.93 9.09 -9.72
C ILE A 151 -2.74 10.01 -9.40
N SER A 152 -2.30 10.08 -8.14
CA SER A 152 -1.25 11.02 -7.73
C SER A 152 0.01 10.84 -8.59
N PRO A 153 0.58 11.94 -9.13
CA PRO A 153 1.88 11.86 -9.78
C PRO A 153 2.93 11.40 -8.76
N LYS A 154 3.99 10.74 -9.24
CA LYS A 154 5.14 10.28 -8.41
C LYS A 154 4.77 9.27 -7.31
N ARG A 155 3.68 8.52 -7.46
CA ARG A 155 3.24 7.48 -6.48
C ARG A 155 4.31 6.44 -6.16
N ILE A 156 5.13 6.06 -7.15
CA ILE A 156 6.24 5.12 -7.02
C ILE A 156 7.38 5.75 -6.24
N GLU A 157 7.84 6.94 -6.61
CA GLU A 157 8.85 7.72 -5.87
C GLU A 157 8.48 7.84 -4.38
N LEU A 158 7.20 8.10 -4.09
CA LEU A 158 6.68 8.16 -2.72
C LEU A 158 6.66 6.81 -2.02
N ALA A 159 6.40 5.72 -2.74
CA ALA A 159 6.45 4.37 -2.17
C ALA A 159 7.90 3.92 -1.90
N SER A 160 8.81 4.22 -2.82
CA SER A 160 10.26 4.00 -2.66
C SER A 160 10.80 4.75 -1.44
N ARG A 161 10.43 6.03 -1.25
CA ARG A 161 10.80 6.78 -0.04
C ARG A 161 10.30 6.13 1.25
N ALA A 162 9.05 5.64 1.26
CA ALA A 162 8.50 4.97 2.43
C ALA A 162 9.21 3.64 2.74
N LEU A 163 9.72 2.94 1.72
CA LEU A 163 10.57 1.76 1.91
C LEU A 163 11.96 2.14 2.44
N GLN A 164 12.56 3.20 1.90
CA GLN A 164 13.83 3.75 2.38
C GLN A 164 13.77 4.13 3.86
N GLU A 165 12.74 4.88 4.29
CA GLU A 165 12.54 5.25 5.70
C GLU A 165 12.36 4.03 6.62
N LYS A 166 11.79 2.94 6.10
CA LYS A 166 11.61 1.70 6.88
C LYS A 166 12.91 0.94 7.08
N VAL A 167 13.79 0.94 6.07
CA VAL A 167 15.06 0.19 6.11
C VAL A 167 16.19 1.03 6.71
N ASP A 168 16.19 2.35 6.49
CA ASP A 168 17.10 3.33 7.09
C ASP A 168 16.31 4.43 7.83
N PRO A 169 15.81 4.17 9.05
CA PRO A 169 15.07 5.15 9.84
C PRO A 169 15.93 6.38 10.23
N THR A 170 17.24 6.21 10.21
CA THR A 170 18.25 7.21 10.54
C THR A 170 18.73 8.01 9.34
N HIS A 171 18.11 7.90 8.15
CA HIS A 171 18.56 8.59 6.94
C HIS A 171 18.65 10.13 7.10
N GLY A 172 17.90 10.70 8.07
CA GLY A 172 17.90 12.13 8.41
C GLY A 172 18.88 12.53 9.53
N ALA A 173 19.66 11.59 10.06
CA ALA A 173 20.67 11.85 11.09
C ALA A 173 21.81 12.73 10.54
N PRO A 174 22.51 13.50 11.40
CA PRO A 174 23.57 14.41 10.97
C PRO A 174 24.77 13.69 10.35
N THR A 175 25.00 12.41 10.69
CA THR A 175 26.07 11.58 10.15
C THR A 175 25.61 10.85 8.89
N LYS A 176 25.74 11.53 7.75
CA LYS A 176 25.52 10.92 6.43
C LYS A 176 26.65 9.94 6.13
N GLY A 177 26.28 8.73 5.73
CA GLY A 177 27.22 7.76 5.17
C GLY A 177 27.63 8.14 3.75
N ASN A 178 28.77 7.62 3.29
CA ASN A 178 29.19 7.79 1.91
C ASN A 178 28.38 6.86 1.00
N LEU A 179 27.56 7.46 0.13
CA LEU A 179 26.76 6.72 -0.86
C LEU A 179 27.65 5.91 -1.81
N GLU A 180 28.81 6.43 -2.18
CA GLU A 180 29.74 5.75 -3.10
C GLU A 180 30.25 4.44 -2.49
N ASP A 181 30.60 4.45 -1.20
CA ASP A 181 31.05 3.26 -0.49
C ASP A 181 29.93 2.22 -0.39
N PHE A 182 28.69 2.66 -0.09
CA PHE A 182 27.52 1.78 -0.11
C PHE A 182 27.30 1.15 -1.48
N LEU A 183 27.33 1.94 -2.56
CA LEU A 183 27.12 1.45 -3.92
C LEU A 183 28.25 0.52 -4.35
N ARG A 184 29.50 0.79 -3.96
CA ARG A 184 30.64 -0.08 -4.23
C ARG A 184 30.47 -1.44 -3.54
N ASN A 185 30.12 -1.44 -2.26
CA ASN A 185 29.86 -2.66 -1.50
C ASN A 185 28.71 -3.46 -2.09
N TYR A 186 27.61 -2.78 -2.45
CA TYR A 186 26.45 -3.42 -3.06
C TYR A 186 26.78 -4.01 -4.44
N ASN A 187 27.53 -3.31 -5.28
CA ASN A 187 27.94 -3.82 -6.59
C ASN A 187 28.77 -5.10 -6.45
N GLN A 188 29.61 -5.21 -5.42
CA GLN A 188 30.35 -6.44 -5.12
C GLN A 188 29.42 -7.57 -4.66
N ILE A 189 28.44 -7.27 -3.80
CA ILE A 189 27.39 -8.23 -3.42
C ILE A 189 26.63 -8.72 -4.67
N GLU A 190 26.25 -7.82 -5.57
CA GLU A 190 25.52 -8.15 -6.80
C GLU A 190 26.34 -9.07 -7.72
N MET A 191 27.65 -8.81 -7.87
CA MET A 191 28.55 -9.72 -8.59
C MET A 191 28.55 -11.11 -7.96
N LEU A 192 28.74 -11.23 -6.65
CA LEU A 192 28.73 -12.51 -5.94
C LEU A 192 27.39 -13.26 -6.08
N LEU A 193 26.27 -12.55 -5.94
CA LEU A 193 24.94 -13.13 -6.14
C LEU A 193 24.76 -13.65 -7.57
N SER A 194 25.23 -12.90 -8.56
CA SER A 194 25.14 -13.30 -9.96
C SER A 194 26.01 -14.52 -10.27
N GLU A 195 27.24 -14.56 -9.76
CA GLU A 195 28.20 -15.63 -10.02
C GLU A 195 27.75 -16.96 -9.38
N TYR A 196 27.42 -16.93 -8.09
CA TYR A 196 27.09 -18.13 -7.33
C TYR A 196 25.62 -18.53 -7.45
N GLY A 197 24.71 -17.56 -7.63
CA GLY A 197 23.29 -17.80 -7.81
C GLY A 197 22.93 -18.30 -9.21
N SER A 198 23.59 -17.79 -10.27
CA SER A 198 23.32 -18.22 -11.66
C SER A 198 23.85 -19.63 -11.92
N SER A 199 24.99 -19.99 -11.33
CA SER A 199 25.59 -21.34 -11.43
C SER A 199 24.66 -22.45 -10.92
N SER A 200 23.79 -22.12 -9.94
CA SER A 200 22.76 -23.04 -9.43
C SER A 200 21.49 -23.10 -10.29
N SER A 201 21.29 -22.15 -11.21
CA SER A 201 20.10 -22.08 -12.08
C SER A 201 20.22 -22.94 -13.35
N ILE A 202 21.45 -23.26 -13.76
CA ILE A 202 21.79 -24.00 -14.99
C ILE A 202 21.16 -25.41 -15.00
N THR A 203 20.90 -26.02 -13.84
CA THR A 203 20.26 -27.35 -13.77
C THR A 203 18.78 -27.33 -14.19
N SER A 204 18.14 -26.14 -14.23
CA SER A 204 16.71 -26.01 -14.56
C SER A 204 16.44 -25.63 -16.03
N SER A 205 17.45 -25.19 -16.78
CA SER A 205 17.29 -24.61 -18.13
C SER A 205 17.33 -25.62 -19.28
N LEU A 206 17.49 -26.92 -19.03
CA LEU A 206 17.52 -27.94 -20.08
C LEU A 206 16.15 -28.18 -20.77
N TYR A 207 15.06 -27.54 -20.31
CA TYR A 207 13.70 -27.81 -20.81
C TYR A 207 12.83 -26.58 -21.16
N SER A 208 13.33 -25.33 -21.16
CA SER A 208 12.48 -24.16 -21.46
C SER A 208 13.06 -23.22 -22.50
N SER A 209 12.41 -23.17 -23.67
CA SER A 209 12.64 -22.24 -24.80
C SER A 209 12.11 -20.81 -24.57
N ARG A 210 11.99 -20.37 -23.31
CA ARG A 210 11.58 -19.00 -22.98
C ARG A 210 12.80 -18.10 -22.85
N PRO A 211 12.74 -16.83 -23.30
CA PRO A 211 13.83 -15.88 -23.14
C PRO A 211 14.21 -15.82 -21.65
N VAL A 212 15.50 -16.01 -21.36
CA VAL A 212 16.06 -15.98 -20.01
C VAL A 212 15.85 -14.57 -19.46
N ARG A 213 14.78 -14.37 -18.70
CA ARG A 213 14.65 -13.16 -17.87
C ARG A 213 15.84 -13.15 -16.91
N ARG A 214 16.52 -12.01 -16.78
CA ARG A 214 17.49 -11.80 -15.69
C ARG A 214 16.77 -12.16 -14.39
N THR A 215 17.41 -13.00 -13.59
CA THR A 215 16.86 -13.41 -12.30
C THR A 215 17.11 -12.30 -11.31
N SER A 216 16.07 -11.81 -10.62
CA SER A 216 16.21 -10.77 -9.59
C SER A 216 17.28 -11.11 -8.56
N ASN A 217 17.99 -10.10 -8.04
CA ASN A 217 18.99 -10.30 -6.99
C ASN A 217 18.38 -10.91 -5.72
N VAL A 218 17.11 -10.61 -5.43
CA VAL A 218 16.37 -11.23 -4.32
C VAL A 218 16.20 -12.74 -4.57
N ARG A 219 15.87 -13.13 -5.80
CA ARG A 219 15.68 -14.53 -6.18
C ARG A 219 17.00 -15.29 -6.23
N LEU A 220 18.09 -14.65 -6.64
CA LEU A 220 19.44 -15.23 -6.54
C LEU A 220 19.84 -15.48 -5.08
N ALA A 221 19.60 -14.52 -4.20
CA ALA A 221 19.81 -14.69 -2.76
C ALA A 221 18.92 -15.80 -2.17
N GLU A 222 17.66 -15.92 -2.62
CA GLU A 222 16.75 -16.99 -2.20
C GLU A 222 17.27 -18.37 -2.64
N ILE A 223 17.78 -18.49 -3.87
CA ILE A 223 18.37 -19.75 -4.37
C ILE A 223 19.57 -20.15 -3.51
N LEU A 224 20.46 -19.20 -3.19
CA LEU A 224 21.61 -19.48 -2.32
C LEU A 224 21.18 -19.93 -0.92
N MET A 225 20.14 -19.31 -0.37
CA MET A 225 19.57 -19.68 0.92
C MET A 225 18.92 -21.08 0.89
N ARG A 226 18.12 -21.38 -0.14
CA ARG A 226 17.49 -22.70 -0.33
C ARG A 226 18.51 -23.82 -0.51
N ASN A 227 19.65 -23.50 -1.12
CA ASN A 227 20.77 -24.43 -1.29
C ASN A 227 21.70 -24.47 -0.06
N GLU A 228 21.28 -23.88 1.07
CA GLU A 228 22.01 -23.82 2.34
C GLU A 228 23.41 -23.19 2.23
N ARG A 229 23.66 -22.40 1.17
CA ARG A 229 24.91 -21.67 0.96
C ARG A 229 25.02 -20.44 1.83
N ILE A 230 23.88 -19.85 2.20
CA ILE A 230 23.80 -18.70 3.10
C ILE A 230 22.73 -18.95 4.17
N SER A 231 22.89 -18.33 5.34
CA SER A 231 21.91 -18.43 6.42
C SER A 231 20.65 -17.59 6.14
N GLN A 232 19.53 -17.96 6.79
CA GLN A 232 18.28 -17.18 6.76
C GLN A 232 18.50 -15.73 7.20
N LEU A 233 19.39 -15.51 8.17
CA LEU A 233 19.71 -14.19 8.70
C LEU A 233 20.46 -13.34 7.67
N LEU A 234 21.45 -13.93 6.98
CA LEU A 234 22.17 -13.27 5.90
C LEU A 234 21.25 -12.96 4.71
N PHE A 235 20.35 -13.88 4.36
CA PHE A 235 19.32 -13.64 3.35
C PHE A 235 18.43 -12.45 3.69
N SER A 236 17.97 -12.32 4.96
CA SER A 236 17.17 -11.17 5.38
C SER A 236 17.94 -9.86 5.21
N LYS A 237 19.21 -9.81 5.66
CA LYS A 237 20.05 -8.61 5.49
C LYS A 237 20.26 -8.25 4.02
N LEU A 238 20.54 -9.25 3.17
CA LEU A 238 20.69 -9.05 1.73
C LEU A 238 19.42 -8.49 1.09
N ARG A 239 18.26 -9.05 1.43
CA ARG A 239 16.97 -8.54 0.94
C ARG A 239 16.79 -7.07 1.32
N ASP A 240 17.07 -6.71 2.57
CA ASP A 240 16.89 -5.35 3.05
C ASP A 240 17.84 -4.37 2.31
N LEU A 241 19.09 -4.77 2.03
CA LEU A 241 20.02 -3.97 1.20
C LEU A 241 19.57 -3.84 -0.26
N ILE A 242 19.05 -4.91 -0.86
CA ILE A 242 18.50 -4.88 -2.24
C ILE A 242 17.31 -3.94 -2.32
N THR A 243 16.36 -4.05 -1.38
CA THR A 243 15.21 -3.14 -1.27
C THR A 243 15.67 -1.70 -1.09
N LEU A 244 16.68 -1.44 -0.24
CA LEU A 244 17.20 -0.10 -0.02
C LEU A 244 17.85 0.48 -1.29
N ARG A 245 18.71 -0.27 -1.97
CA ARG A 245 19.35 0.15 -3.22
C ARG A 245 18.31 0.50 -4.29
N ASN A 246 17.30 -0.36 -4.44
CA ASN A 246 16.21 -0.12 -5.39
C ASN A 246 15.37 1.11 -5.01
N SER A 247 15.13 1.30 -3.71
CA SER A 247 14.42 2.47 -3.19
C SER A 247 15.19 3.77 -3.39
N ILE A 248 16.52 3.75 -3.29
CA ILE A 248 17.40 4.91 -3.52
C ILE A 248 17.40 5.34 -4.98
N ILE A 249 17.39 4.40 -5.93
CA ILE A 249 17.45 4.71 -7.37
C ILE A 249 16.17 5.40 -7.85
N HIS A 250 15.04 5.05 -7.26
CA HIS A 250 13.71 5.58 -7.64
C HIS A 250 13.16 6.60 -6.64
N GLY A 251 13.78 6.71 -5.47
CA GLY A 251 13.52 7.74 -4.48
C GLY A 251 14.27 9.01 -4.85
N ALA A 252 13.62 10.16 -4.74
CA ALA A 252 14.24 11.43 -5.14
C ALA A 252 15.36 11.93 -4.19
N ASP A 253 15.78 11.15 -3.17
CA ASP A 253 16.88 11.50 -2.27
C ASP A 253 17.86 10.32 -2.07
N PRO A 254 19.01 10.32 -2.74
CA PRO A 254 20.01 9.27 -2.63
C PRO A 254 20.90 9.50 -1.40
N VAL A 255 20.35 9.24 -0.21
CA VAL A 255 21.06 9.39 1.07
C VAL A 255 21.01 8.06 1.82
N VAL A 256 22.15 7.70 2.41
CA VAL A 256 22.32 6.54 3.29
C VAL A 256 22.95 6.99 4.60
N SER A 257 22.57 6.37 5.72
CA SER A 257 23.24 6.58 7.01
C SER A 257 24.58 5.84 7.08
N SER A 258 25.47 6.30 7.96
CA SER A 258 26.75 5.63 8.21
C SER A 258 26.60 4.20 8.73
N GLU A 259 25.52 3.93 9.47
CA GLU A 259 25.17 2.60 9.97
C GLU A 259 24.89 1.61 8.83
N ILE A 260 24.16 2.05 7.81
CA ILE A 260 23.87 1.25 6.62
C ILE A 260 25.14 0.97 5.82
N VAL A 261 26.07 1.94 5.70
CA VAL A 261 27.35 1.71 5.03
C VAL A 261 28.14 0.62 5.75
N ALA A 262 28.25 0.69 7.08
CA ALA A 262 28.90 -0.35 7.88
C ALA A 262 28.20 -1.71 7.76
N ALA A 263 26.86 -1.73 7.80
CA ALA A 263 26.07 -2.94 7.62
C ALA A 263 26.29 -3.57 6.24
N SER A 264 26.39 -2.75 5.17
CA SER A 264 26.67 -3.25 3.81
C SER A 264 28.04 -3.91 3.72
N GLN A 265 29.06 -3.34 4.37
CA GLN A 265 30.41 -3.92 4.43
C GLN A 265 30.41 -5.25 5.19
N GLN A 266 29.70 -5.31 6.32
CA GLN A 266 29.57 -6.52 7.10
C GLN A 266 28.88 -7.63 6.29
N VAL A 267 27.77 -7.32 5.62
CA VAL A 267 27.05 -8.30 4.78
C VAL A 267 27.91 -8.80 3.63
N LEU A 268 28.68 -7.92 2.98
CA LEU A 268 29.63 -8.32 1.95
C LEU A 268 30.67 -9.31 2.49
N SER A 269 31.25 -9.03 3.67
CA SER A 269 32.22 -9.94 4.29
C SER A 269 31.60 -11.29 4.69
N GLU A 270 30.39 -11.28 5.27
CA GLU A 270 29.64 -12.49 5.64
C GLU A 270 29.31 -13.33 4.40
N LEU A 271 28.93 -12.68 3.29
CA LEU A 271 28.64 -13.33 2.02
C LEU A 271 29.91 -13.94 1.38
N GLY A 272 31.02 -13.22 1.39
CA GLY A 272 32.32 -13.74 0.91
C GLY A 272 32.75 -14.98 1.67
N VAL A 273 32.67 -14.96 3.00
CA VAL A 273 32.99 -16.11 3.86
C VAL A 273 32.07 -17.30 3.57
N ALA A 274 30.76 -17.07 3.46
CA ALA A 274 29.78 -18.12 3.20
C ALA A 274 29.99 -18.80 1.83
N LEU A 275 30.38 -18.02 0.82
CA LEU A 275 30.63 -18.51 -0.54
C LEU A 275 32.08 -18.99 -0.75
N ARG A 276 32.93 -18.93 0.29
CA ARG A 276 34.36 -19.29 0.26
C ARG A 276 35.16 -18.48 -0.78
N VAL A 277 34.85 -17.20 -0.88
CA VAL A 277 35.63 -16.22 -1.65
C VAL A 277 36.62 -15.60 -0.66
N GLU A 278 37.90 -15.93 -0.79
CA GLU A 278 38.96 -15.24 -0.04
C GLU A 278 39.15 -13.81 -0.58
N PRO A 279 39.53 -12.84 0.27
CA PRO A 279 39.64 -11.42 -0.07
C PRO A 279 40.68 -11.12 -1.17
#